data_AF-A0A8S1EML0-F1
#
_entry.id   AF-A0A8S1EML0-F1
#
_cell.length_a   1.000
_cell.length_b   1.000
_cell.length_c   1.000
_cell.angle_alpha   90.00
_cell.angle_beta   90.00
_cell.angle_gamma   90.00
#
_symmetry.space_group_name_H-M   'P 1'
#
loop_
_entity.id
_entity.type
_entity.pdbx_description
1 polymer ?
#
loop_
_entity_poly.entity_id
_entity_poly.type
_entity_poly.pdbx_seq_one_letter_code
_entity_poly.pdbx_strand_id
1 'polypeptide(L)'
;MAHKKRCNCARNERNETWLFSRYSTGWVCGLHADFTELVVNNCVERVLDRQAGYKKSRRYFYTTFLRNPTDRFISEFRHVQRGATWISSKHVCNGKPTSLNDLPSCFDPRMGWEGVTLEEFISCPYNLAFNRQTRMLANLTLVNCYEHLKSPSYEQDRIMLTSAKENLRNMAFFGLKERMDDSQFLFENTFGMK
;
A
#
# COMPACT_ATOMS: atom_id res chain seq x y z
N MET A 1 21.27 -3.58 -21.11
CA MET A 1 21.68 -3.02 -19.80
C MET A 1 20.50 -3.10 -18.85
N ALA A 2 20.61 -3.79 -17.71
CA ALA A 2 19.51 -3.86 -16.74
C ALA A 2 19.34 -2.48 -16.09
N HIS A 3 18.20 -1.80 -16.33
CA HIS A 3 17.89 -0.54 -15.66
C HIS A 3 17.97 -0.73 -14.14
N LYS A 4 18.75 0.12 -13.46
CA LYS A 4 18.85 0.13 -12.00
C LYS A 4 17.46 0.43 -11.42
N LYS A 5 16.78 -0.59 -10.87
CA LYS A 5 15.40 -0.47 -10.34
C LYS A 5 15.32 0.37 -9.05
N ARG A 6 16.45 0.75 -8.46
CA ARG A 6 16.55 1.54 -7.21
C ARG A 6 17.60 2.65 -7.31
N CYS A 7 17.21 3.85 -6.91
CA CYS A 7 18.06 5.02 -6.77
C CYS A 7 18.56 5.15 -5.33
N ASN A 8 19.69 5.85 -5.14
CA ASN A 8 20.13 6.26 -3.82
C ASN A 8 19.57 7.66 -3.53
N CYS A 9 18.67 7.77 -2.56
CA CYS A 9 18.04 9.03 -2.15
C CYS A 9 18.53 9.42 -0.76
N ALA A 10 19.84 9.64 -0.64
CA ALA A 10 20.48 10.07 0.59
C ALA A 10 20.45 11.60 0.73
N ARG A 11 20.32 12.10 1.96
CA ARG A 11 20.64 13.50 2.29
C ARG A 11 22.14 13.67 2.08
N ASN A 12 22.53 14.79 1.47
CA ASN A 12 23.93 15.15 1.31
C ASN A 12 24.68 14.99 2.64
N GLU A 13 25.93 14.53 2.57
CA GLU A 13 26.89 14.40 3.68
C GLU A 13 26.64 13.31 4.74
N ARG A 14 25.46 12.68 4.83
CA ARG A 14 25.14 11.76 5.95
C ARG A 14 24.71 10.34 5.59
N ASN A 15 24.67 10.00 4.30
CA ASN A 15 24.17 8.70 3.81
C ASN A 15 22.78 8.31 4.39
N GLU A 16 22.00 9.31 4.82
CA GLU A 16 20.69 9.12 5.46
C GLU A 16 19.60 9.19 4.41
N THR A 17 18.76 8.16 4.30
CA THR A 17 17.64 8.13 3.36
C THR A 17 16.63 9.25 3.65
N TRP A 18 16.34 10.13 2.68
CA TRP A 18 15.28 11.14 2.79
C TRP A 18 13.94 10.71 2.15
N LEU A 19 13.98 9.80 1.19
CA LEU A 19 12.79 9.27 0.51
C LEU A 19 12.65 7.78 0.81
N PHE A 20 11.54 7.38 1.43
CA PHE A 20 11.17 5.98 1.62
C PHE A 20 10.16 5.56 0.54
N SER A 21 10.58 4.72 -0.40
CA SER A 21 9.74 4.31 -1.53
C SER A 21 10.26 3.02 -2.17
N ARG A 22 9.44 2.39 -3.02
CA ARG A 22 9.86 1.29 -3.91
C ARG A 22 11.17 1.61 -4.64
N TYR A 23 11.31 2.83 -5.16
CA TYR A 23 12.43 3.21 -6.02
C TYR A 23 13.64 3.73 -5.25
N SER A 24 13.57 3.85 -3.92
CA SER A 24 14.71 4.26 -3.08
C SER A 24 15.13 3.13 -2.12
N THR A 25 14.24 2.74 -1.22
CA THR A 25 14.47 1.71 -0.20
C THR A 25 14.06 0.32 -0.67
N GLY A 26 13.19 0.22 -1.69
CA GLY A 26 12.59 -1.05 -2.09
C GLY A 26 11.44 -1.45 -1.18
N TRP A 27 11.05 -2.72 -1.24
CA TRP A 27 9.92 -3.28 -0.48
C TRP A 27 10.32 -3.78 0.92
N VAL A 28 11.12 -2.99 1.64
CA VAL A 28 11.68 -3.39 2.95
C VAL A 28 10.61 -3.59 4.03
N CYS A 29 9.44 -2.97 3.88
CA CYS A 29 8.28 -3.19 4.74
C CYS A 29 7.25 -4.19 4.20
N GLY A 30 7.49 -4.78 3.02
CA GLY A 30 6.51 -5.60 2.31
C GLY A 30 6.23 -5.06 0.92
N LEU A 31 5.89 -5.96 -0.03
CA LEU A 31 5.45 -5.59 -1.36
C LEU A 31 4.13 -4.81 -1.24
N HIS A 32 4.08 -3.60 -1.78
CA HIS A 32 2.91 -2.71 -1.66
C HIS A 32 2.42 -2.54 -0.22
N ALA A 33 3.35 -2.39 0.74
CA ALA A 33 3.03 -2.23 2.15
C ALA A 33 1.98 -1.13 2.38
N ASP A 34 0.93 -1.46 3.13
CA ASP A 34 -0.20 -0.57 3.40
C ASP A 34 0.03 0.37 4.60
N PHE A 35 -0.97 1.21 4.94
CA PHE A 35 -0.90 2.12 6.09
C PHE A 35 -0.66 1.38 7.41
N THR A 36 -1.26 0.20 7.58
CA THR A 36 -1.08 -0.61 8.80
C THR A 36 0.35 -1.13 8.88
N GLU A 37 0.89 -1.62 7.77
CA GLU A 37 2.27 -2.12 7.70
C GLU A 37 3.31 -1.01 7.88
N LEU A 38 3.13 0.13 7.21
CA LEU A 38 4.09 1.24 7.23
C LEU A 38 4.04 2.02 8.55
N VAL A 39 2.83 2.37 9.00
CA VAL A 39 2.59 3.33 10.10
C VAL A 39 2.24 2.61 11.39
N VAL A 40 1.16 1.83 11.43
CA VAL A 40 0.64 1.25 12.68
C VAL A 40 1.64 0.25 13.30
N ASN A 41 2.31 -0.54 12.46
CA ASN A 41 3.34 -1.49 12.89
C ASN A 41 4.74 -0.85 13.02
N ASN A 42 4.87 0.48 12.88
CA ASN A 42 6.12 1.24 12.96
C ASN A 42 7.25 0.68 12.06
N CYS A 43 6.92 0.11 10.90
CA CYS A 43 7.93 -0.52 10.06
C CYS A 43 8.94 0.49 9.51
N VAL A 44 8.47 1.65 9.04
CA VAL A 44 9.34 2.69 8.46
C VAL A 44 10.37 3.16 9.48
N GLU A 45 9.94 3.45 10.71
CA GLU A 45 10.81 3.89 11.79
C GLU A 45 11.86 2.85 12.13
N ARG A 46 11.44 1.60 12.37
CA ARG A 46 12.36 0.49 12.69
C ARG A 46 13.41 0.27 11.60
N VAL A 47 13.01 0.35 10.32
CA VAL A 47 13.94 0.17 9.19
C VAL A 47 14.96 1.30 9.14
N LEU A 48 14.52 2.55 9.29
CA LEU A 48 15.41 3.72 9.23
C LEU A 48 16.33 3.81 10.45
N ASP A 49 15.88 3.39 11.63
CA ASP A 49 16.73 3.25 12.82
C ASP A 49 17.80 2.18 12.62
N ARG A 50 17.42 1.02 12.07
CA ARG A 50 18.39 -0.03 11.76
C ARG A 50 19.43 0.43 10.73
N GLN A 51 19.02 1.23 9.74
CA GLN A 51 19.95 1.81 8.76
C GLN A 51 20.88 2.86 9.37
N ALA A 52 20.37 3.68 10.30
CA ALA A 52 21.16 4.70 10.98
C ALA A 52 22.09 4.12 12.07
N GLY A 53 21.76 2.94 12.60
CA GLY A 53 22.48 2.30 13.71
C GLY A 53 22.07 2.80 15.10
N TYR A 54 21.14 3.76 15.18
CA TYR A 54 20.62 4.32 16.44
C TYR A 54 19.19 4.82 16.26
N LYS A 55 18.47 4.96 17.38
CA LYS A 55 17.11 5.53 17.40
C LYS A 55 17.19 7.04 17.19
N LYS A 56 16.47 7.55 16.18
CA LYS A 56 16.44 8.98 15.86
C LYS A 56 15.01 9.48 15.78
N SER A 57 14.72 10.60 16.44
CA SER A 57 13.45 11.30 16.23
C SER A 57 13.40 11.82 14.79
N ARG A 58 12.40 11.34 14.03
CA ARG A 58 12.17 11.73 12.63
C ARG A 58 10.74 12.18 12.46
N ARG A 59 10.55 13.17 11.58
CA ARG A 59 9.23 13.57 11.09
C ARG A 59 8.97 12.88 9.76
N TYR A 60 7.93 12.05 9.71
CA TYR A 60 7.51 11.36 8.50
C TYR A 60 6.41 12.12 7.79
N PHE A 61 6.57 12.29 6.48
CA PHE A 61 5.56 12.89 5.61
C PHE A 61 5.02 11.80 4.68
N TYR A 62 3.91 11.20 5.07
CA TYR A 62 3.27 10.19 4.25
C TYR A 62 2.55 10.83 3.07
N THR A 63 2.68 10.20 1.90
CA THR A 63 2.04 10.64 0.67
C THR A 63 1.48 9.46 -0.10
N THR A 64 0.41 9.67 -0.86
CA THR A 64 -0.17 8.61 -1.70
C THR A 64 -0.76 9.15 -3.01
N PHE A 65 -1.17 8.25 -3.89
CA PHE A 65 -1.97 8.58 -5.06
C PHE A 65 -3.24 7.74 -5.07
N LEU A 66 -4.35 8.37 -5.46
CA LEU A 66 -5.64 7.71 -5.65
C LEU A 66 -6.03 7.73 -7.12
N ARG A 67 -7.00 6.89 -7.45
CA ARG A 67 -7.60 6.79 -8.77
C ARG A 67 -9.09 6.50 -8.62
N ASN A 68 -9.90 6.91 -9.60
CA ASN A 68 -11.29 6.52 -9.72
C ASN A 68 -11.44 5.01 -9.47
N PRO A 69 -12.32 4.58 -8.55
CA PRO A 69 -12.39 3.18 -8.13
C PRO A 69 -12.66 2.19 -9.27
N THR A 70 -13.52 2.54 -10.23
CA THR A 70 -13.87 1.69 -11.37
C THR A 70 -12.67 1.53 -12.30
N ASP A 71 -12.04 2.63 -12.71
CA ASP A 71 -10.87 2.58 -13.59
C ASP A 71 -9.69 1.85 -12.94
N ARG A 72 -9.50 2.06 -11.64
CA ARG A 72 -8.49 1.35 -10.84
C ARG A 72 -8.79 -0.14 -10.77
N PHE A 73 -10.04 -0.54 -10.58
CA PHE A 73 -10.45 -1.95 -10.53
C PHE A 73 -10.24 -2.64 -11.87
N ILE A 74 -10.70 -2.04 -12.98
CA ILE A 74 -10.49 -2.59 -14.33
C ILE A 74 -9.00 -2.63 -14.69
N SER A 75 -8.23 -1.61 -14.30
CA SER A 75 -6.78 -1.59 -14.50
C SER A 75 -6.08 -2.69 -13.73
N GLU A 76 -6.55 -3.03 -12.52
CA GLU A 76 -6.03 -4.15 -11.73
C GLU A 76 -6.39 -5.48 -12.36
N PHE A 77 -7.66 -5.68 -12.74
CA PHE A 77 -8.11 -6.85 -13.48
C PHE A 77 -7.22 -7.14 -14.69
N ARG A 78 -6.99 -6.14 -15.56
CA ARG A 78 -6.10 -6.29 -16.72
C ARG A 78 -4.65 -6.56 -16.36
N HIS A 79 -4.20 -6.21 -15.15
CA HIS A 79 -2.85 -6.53 -14.66
C HIS A 79 -2.78 -7.98 -14.18
N VAL A 80 -3.80 -8.43 -13.46
CA VAL A 80 -3.90 -9.82 -13.00
C VAL A 80 -4.07 -10.78 -14.18
N GLN A 81 -4.91 -10.43 -15.15
CA GLN A 81 -5.12 -11.20 -16.38
C GLN A 81 -3.83 -11.46 -17.16
N ARG A 82 -2.83 -10.59 -17.06
CA ARG A 82 -1.49 -10.76 -17.67
C ARG A 82 -0.42 -11.28 -16.70
N GLY A 83 -0.82 -11.86 -15.56
CA GLY A 83 0.05 -12.59 -14.64
C GLY A 83 0.45 -11.89 -13.35
N ALA A 84 -0.07 -10.69 -13.03
CA ALA A 84 0.23 -10.08 -11.73
C ALA A 84 -0.54 -10.75 -10.59
N THR A 85 0.16 -11.05 -9.49
CA THR A 85 -0.44 -11.67 -8.30
C THR A 85 -0.18 -10.87 -7.03
N TRP A 86 0.96 -10.16 -6.96
CA TRP A 86 1.50 -9.56 -5.74
C TRP A 86 1.59 -10.53 -4.55
N ILE A 87 1.75 -11.83 -4.82
CA ILE A 87 1.67 -12.89 -3.81
C ILE A 87 2.70 -12.80 -2.69
N SER A 88 3.81 -12.08 -2.91
CA SER A 88 4.82 -11.82 -1.88
C SER A 88 4.46 -10.67 -0.93
N SER A 89 3.24 -10.13 -1.00
CA SER A 89 2.74 -9.14 -0.05
C SER A 89 2.55 -9.82 1.30
N LYS A 90 2.99 -9.16 2.38
CA LYS A 90 3.05 -9.78 3.71
C LYS A 90 1.75 -9.61 4.49
N HIS A 91 1.00 -8.54 4.20
CA HIS A 91 -0.25 -8.23 4.87
C HIS A 91 -0.09 -8.24 6.39
N VAL A 92 1.00 -7.64 6.90
CA VAL A 92 1.31 -7.68 8.33
C VAL A 92 0.30 -6.83 9.11
N CYS A 93 -0.37 -7.44 10.07
CA CYS A 93 -1.31 -6.77 10.97
C CYS A 93 -1.18 -7.40 12.38
N ASN A 94 -1.30 -6.58 13.43
CA ASN A 94 -1.01 -6.99 14.81
C ASN A 94 0.39 -7.65 14.96
N GLY A 95 1.38 -7.14 14.23
CA GLY A 95 2.76 -7.63 14.27
C GLY A 95 3.03 -8.98 13.60
N LYS A 96 2.02 -9.63 12.98
CA LYS A 96 2.16 -10.93 12.33
C LYS A 96 1.73 -10.86 10.86
N PRO A 97 2.41 -11.57 9.94
CA PRO A 97 1.92 -11.76 8.57
C PRO A 97 0.56 -12.47 8.59
N THR A 98 -0.30 -12.14 7.65
CA THR A 98 -1.62 -12.77 7.53
C THR A 98 -1.47 -14.24 7.09
N SER A 99 -2.21 -15.14 7.72
CA SER A 99 -2.20 -16.56 7.36
C SER A 99 -3.12 -16.85 6.17
N LEU A 100 -2.92 -17.97 5.48
CA LEU A 100 -3.85 -18.43 4.41
C LEU A 100 -5.26 -18.69 4.94
N ASN A 101 -5.39 -19.05 6.22
CA ASN A 101 -6.68 -19.20 6.85
C ASN A 101 -7.39 -17.86 6.97
N ASP A 102 -6.65 -16.77 7.18
CA ASP A 102 -7.18 -15.41 7.38
C ASP A 102 -7.45 -14.67 6.08
N LEU A 103 -6.69 -14.99 5.05
CA LEU A 103 -6.86 -14.43 3.71
C LEU A 103 -6.71 -15.53 2.66
N PRO A 104 -7.82 -16.21 2.30
CA PRO A 104 -7.81 -17.19 1.24
C PRO A 104 -7.45 -16.57 -0.11
N SER A 105 -6.80 -17.34 -0.98
CA SER A 105 -6.43 -16.90 -2.33
C SER A 105 -7.57 -17.17 -3.32
N CYS A 106 -7.72 -16.30 -4.32
CA CYS A 106 -8.61 -16.50 -5.46
C CYS A 106 -8.05 -17.45 -6.54
N PHE A 107 -6.79 -17.84 -6.41
CA PHE A 107 -6.06 -18.61 -7.41
C PHE A 107 -5.01 -19.52 -6.73
N ASP A 108 -4.53 -20.55 -7.42
CA ASP A 108 -3.43 -21.38 -6.92
C ASP A 108 -2.12 -20.57 -6.93
N PRO A 109 -1.48 -20.34 -5.76
CA PRO A 109 -0.20 -19.64 -5.64
C PRO A 109 0.91 -20.07 -6.62
N ARG A 110 0.88 -21.35 -7.04
CA ARG A 110 1.88 -21.94 -7.92
C ARG A 110 1.63 -21.63 -9.39
N MET A 111 0.37 -21.42 -9.76
CA MET A 111 -0.05 -21.16 -11.15
C MET A 111 -0.27 -19.67 -11.42
N GLY A 112 -0.60 -18.89 -10.38
CA GLY A 112 -1.04 -17.50 -10.56
C GLY A 112 -2.48 -17.41 -11.06
N TRP A 113 -2.84 -16.23 -11.56
CA TRP A 113 -4.20 -15.93 -12.05
C TRP A 113 -4.20 -15.35 -13.47
N GLU A 114 -3.20 -15.76 -14.26
CA GLU A 114 -3.08 -15.37 -15.66
C GLU A 114 -4.26 -15.92 -16.47
N GLY A 115 -4.74 -15.13 -17.45
CA GLY A 115 -5.87 -15.53 -18.29
C GLY A 115 -7.25 -15.42 -17.64
N VAL A 116 -7.35 -15.03 -16.37
CA VAL A 116 -8.63 -14.87 -15.66
C VAL A 116 -9.62 -13.99 -16.46
N THR A 117 -10.86 -14.42 -16.53
CA THR A 117 -11.96 -13.64 -17.11
C THR A 117 -12.44 -12.56 -16.15
N LEU A 118 -13.17 -11.54 -16.65
CA LEU A 118 -13.73 -10.52 -15.76
C LEU A 118 -14.73 -11.14 -14.78
N GLU A 119 -15.51 -12.12 -15.22
CA GLU A 119 -16.52 -12.81 -14.42
C GLU A 119 -15.88 -13.57 -13.26
N GLU A 120 -14.84 -14.36 -13.50
CA GLU A 120 -14.10 -15.05 -12.43
C GLU A 120 -13.44 -14.05 -11.46
N PHE A 121 -12.90 -12.95 -12.00
CA PHE A 121 -12.26 -11.92 -11.19
C PHE A 121 -13.24 -11.26 -10.21
N ILE A 122 -14.45 -10.94 -10.64
CA ILE A 122 -15.48 -10.35 -9.75
C ILE A 122 -16.13 -11.38 -8.83
N SER A 123 -16.16 -12.66 -9.23
CA SER A 123 -16.86 -13.71 -8.50
C SER A 123 -16.10 -14.21 -7.27
N CYS A 124 -14.79 -13.99 -7.20
CA CYS A 124 -14.02 -14.38 -6.02
C CYS A 124 -14.32 -13.44 -4.82
N PRO A 125 -14.87 -13.97 -3.70
CA PRO A 125 -15.20 -13.15 -2.53
C PRO A 125 -13.95 -12.61 -1.80
N TYR A 126 -12.80 -13.23 -1.99
CA TYR A 126 -11.53 -12.84 -1.37
C TYR A 126 -10.68 -11.93 -2.25
N ASN A 127 -11.22 -11.41 -3.37
CA ASN A 127 -10.45 -10.59 -4.29
C ASN A 127 -10.08 -9.24 -3.67
N LEU A 128 -8.79 -9.10 -3.34
CA LEU A 128 -8.20 -7.89 -2.76
C LEU A 128 -8.27 -6.64 -3.66
N ALA A 129 -8.71 -6.77 -4.92
CA ALA A 129 -9.04 -5.63 -5.76
C ALA A 129 -10.22 -4.84 -5.20
N PHE A 130 -11.21 -5.50 -4.58
CA PHE A 130 -12.35 -4.81 -3.97
C PHE A 130 -11.87 -3.93 -2.81
N ASN A 131 -12.36 -2.69 -2.79
CA ASN A 131 -12.06 -1.68 -1.79
C ASN A 131 -10.57 -1.51 -1.47
N ARG A 132 -9.66 -1.81 -2.42
CA ARG A 132 -8.20 -1.77 -2.22
C ARG A 132 -7.73 -0.45 -1.61
N GLN A 133 -8.19 0.69 -2.14
CA GLN A 133 -7.76 2.01 -1.66
C GLN A 133 -8.18 2.22 -0.19
N THR A 134 -9.43 1.90 0.15
CA THR A 134 -9.93 1.97 1.53
C THR A 134 -9.14 1.06 2.46
N ARG A 135 -9.00 -0.22 2.10
CA ARG A 135 -8.27 -1.21 2.90
C ARG A 135 -6.82 -0.81 3.11
N MET A 136 -6.12 -0.36 2.06
CA MET A 136 -4.70 -0.01 2.14
C MET A 136 -4.42 1.31 2.85
N LEU A 137 -5.43 2.16 3.05
CA LEU A 137 -5.30 3.42 3.79
C LEU A 137 -5.80 3.33 5.22
N ALA A 138 -6.63 2.35 5.55
CA ALA A 138 -7.18 2.18 6.88
C ALA A 138 -6.15 1.58 7.86
N ASN A 139 -6.38 1.85 9.15
CA ASN A 139 -5.82 1.02 10.20
C ASN A 139 -6.67 -0.25 10.34
N LEU A 140 -6.16 -1.37 9.82
CA LEU A 140 -6.87 -2.64 9.81
C LEU A 140 -7.00 -3.26 11.19
N THR A 141 -6.22 -2.82 12.19
CA THR A 141 -6.37 -3.32 13.57
C THR A 141 -7.74 -2.95 14.17
N LEU A 142 -8.39 -1.91 13.64
CA LEU A 142 -9.74 -1.47 14.06
C LEU A 142 -10.85 -2.42 13.61
N VAL A 143 -10.59 -3.27 12.62
CA VAL A 143 -11.56 -4.21 12.03
C VAL A 143 -11.08 -5.66 12.13
N ASN A 144 -10.26 -5.96 13.14
CA ASN A 144 -9.69 -7.29 13.36
C ASN A 144 -8.87 -7.81 12.16
N CYS A 145 -8.00 -6.94 11.62
CA CYS A 145 -7.05 -7.26 10.56
C CYS A 145 -7.74 -7.79 9.29
N TYR A 146 -7.37 -8.98 8.80
CA TYR A 146 -7.92 -9.55 7.56
C TYR A 146 -9.10 -10.49 7.81
N GLU A 147 -9.43 -10.79 9.07
CA GLU A 147 -10.55 -11.68 9.41
C GLU A 147 -11.90 -11.09 8.97
N HIS A 148 -12.03 -9.75 8.89
CA HIS A 148 -13.25 -9.10 8.38
C HIS A 148 -13.60 -9.49 6.94
N LEU A 149 -12.65 -9.98 6.14
CA LEU A 149 -12.93 -10.41 4.76
C LEU A 149 -13.67 -11.75 4.70
N LYS A 150 -13.64 -12.55 5.78
CA LYS A 150 -14.39 -13.82 5.85
C LYS A 150 -15.87 -13.57 6.08
N SER A 151 -16.18 -12.59 6.92
CA SER A 151 -17.53 -12.22 7.31
C SER A 151 -17.65 -10.70 7.36
N PRO A 152 -17.75 -10.03 6.20
CA PRO A 152 -17.86 -8.57 6.14
C PRO A 152 -19.12 -8.11 6.86
N SER A 153 -18.99 -7.04 7.64
CA SER A 153 -20.14 -6.38 8.26
C SER A 153 -20.17 -4.90 7.90
N TYR A 154 -21.37 -4.34 7.76
CA TYR A 154 -21.57 -2.94 7.46
C TYR A 154 -20.84 -2.01 8.46
N GLU A 155 -20.84 -2.38 9.74
CA GLU A 155 -20.12 -1.62 10.77
C GLU A 155 -18.60 -1.66 10.57
N GLN A 156 -18.01 -2.82 10.25
CA GLN A 156 -16.58 -2.91 9.96
C GLN A 156 -16.22 -2.09 8.71
N ASP A 157 -17.05 -2.14 7.65
CA ASP A 157 -16.84 -1.33 6.45
C ASP A 157 -16.90 0.17 6.74
N ARG A 158 -17.84 0.59 7.61
CA ARG A 158 -17.96 1.98 8.07
C ARG A 158 -16.74 2.42 8.87
N ILE A 159 -16.23 1.57 9.77
CA ILE A 159 -15.01 1.83 10.55
C ILE A 159 -13.81 1.95 9.63
N MET A 160 -13.65 1.01 8.68
CA MET A 160 -12.54 1.01 7.71
C MET A 160 -12.56 2.26 6.83
N LEU A 161 -13.74 2.64 6.31
CA LEU A 161 -13.91 3.86 5.52
C LEU A 161 -13.60 5.13 6.32
N THR A 162 -14.05 5.19 7.57
CA THR A 162 -13.77 6.31 8.47
C THR A 162 -12.28 6.43 8.74
N SER A 163 -11.61 5.31 9.06
CA SER A 163 -10.17 5.28 9.27
C SER A 163 -9.39 5.69 8.02
N ALA A 164 -9.75 5.17 6.85
CA ALA A 164 -9.09 5.52 5.59
C ALA A 164 -9.20 7.02 5.27
N LYS A 165 -10.38 7.62 5.46
CA LYS A 165 -10.60 9.07 5.26
C LYS A 165 -9.75 9.90 6.21
N GLU A 166 -9.71 9.53 7.48
CA GLU A 166 -8.95 10.26 8.49
C GLU A 166 -7.45 10.17 8.24
N ASN A 167 -6.95 8.96 7.95
CA ASN A 167 -5.54 8.74 7.63
C ASN A 167 -5.12 9.52 6.37
N LEU A 168 -5.94 9.49 5.32
CA LEU A 168 -5.69 10.25 4.09
C LEU A 168 -5.69 11.76 4.33
N ARG A 169 -6.62 12.28 5.15
CA ARG A 169 -6.70 13.69 5.52
C ARG A 169 -5.46 14.18 6.27
N ASN A 170 -4.85 13.30 7.07
CA ASN A 170 -3.66 13.59 7.87
C ASN A 170 -2.33 13.31 7.13
N MET A 171 -2.38 12.81 5.89
CA MET A 171 -1.19 12.71 5.05
C MET A 171 -0.69 14.10 4.65
N ALA A 172 0.61 14.24 4.44
CA ALA A 172 1.20 15.51 4.02
C ALA A 172 0.70 15.92 2.62
N PHE A 173 0.43 14.93 1.76
CA PHE A 173 -0.06 15.14 0.41
C PHE A 173 -0.74 13.86 -0.11
N PHE A 174 -1.74 14.00 -0.97
CA PHE A 174 -2.16 12.93 -1.87
C PHE A 174 -2.52 13.49 -3.25
N GLY A 175 -2.20 12.74 -4.30
CA GLY A 175 -2.52 13.08 -5.68
C GLY A 175 -3.68 12.26 -6.23
N LEU A 176 -4.28 12.73 -7.32
CA LEU A 176 -5.30 12.02 -8.09
C LEU A 176 -4.78 11.70 -9.48
N LYS A 177 -4.90 10.44 -9.90
CA LYS A 177 -4.40 9.98 -11.21
C LYS A 177 -5.05 10.72 -12.39
N GLU A 178 -6.28 11.18 -12.21
CA GLU A 178 -7.08 11.91 -13.20
C GLU A 178 -6.70 13.41 -13.28
N ARG A 179 -5.95 13.93 -12.31
CA ARG A 179 -5.58 15.34 -12.16
C ARG A 179 -4.08 15.46 -11.89
N MET A 180 -3.25 14.94 -12.79
CA MET A 180 -1.80 14.87 -12.58
C MET A 180 -1.14 16.26 -12.51
N ASP A 181 -1.59 17.21 -13.33
CA ASP A 181 -1.03 18.57 -13.33
C ASP A 181 -1.32 19.28 -11.99
N ASP A 182 -2.56 19.19 -11.49
CA ASP A 182 -2.92 19.69 -10.15
C ASP A 182 -2.12 18.97 -9.05
N SER A 183 -1.94 17.65 -9.18
CA SER A 183 -1.21 16.84 -8.21
C SER A 183 0.26 17.25 -8.16
N GLN A 184 0.88 17.53 -9.31
CA GLN A 184 2.23 18.05 -9.39
C GLN A 184 2.31 19.43 -8.73
N PHE A 185 1.45 20.36 -9.12
CA PHE A 185 1.42 21.71 -8.57
C PHE A 185 1.26 21.69 -7.04
N LEU A 186 0.33 20.89 -6.51
CA LEU A 186 0.13 20.77 -5.06
C LEU A 186 1.34 20.14 -4.37
N PHE A 187 1.95 19.09 -4.94
CA PHE A 187 3.14 18.45 -4.36
C PHE A 187 4.32 19.43 -4.27
N GLU A 188 4.59 20.17 -5.35
CA GLU A 188 5.63 21.20 -5.41
C GLU A 188 5.43 22.26 -4.33
N ASN A 189 4.21 22.79 -4.18
CA ASN A 189 3.89 23.80 -3.17
C ASN A 189 3.91 23.26 -1.73
N THR A 190 3.42 22.03 -1.50
CA THR A 190 3.43 21.40 -0.16
C THR A 190 4.85 21.22 0.37
N PHE A 191 5.79 20.83 -0.49
CA PHE A 191 7.16 20.50 -0.06
C PHE A 191 8.21 21.56 -0.45
N GLY A 192 7.83 22.61 -1.16
CA GLY A 192 8.76 23.63 -1.66
C GLY A 192 9.78 23.06 -2.64
N MET A 193 9.37 22.12 -3.50
CA MET A 193 10.22 21.47 -4.50
C MET A 193 9.82 21.94 -5.91
N LYS A 194 10.77 22.01 -6.84
CA LYS A 194 10.57 22.32 -8.26
C LYS A 194 11.28 21.29 -9.12
#